data_AF-A0A0K2TAN9-F1
#
_entry.id   AF-A0A0K2TAN9-F1
#
_cell.length_a   1.000
_cell.length_b   1.000
_cell.length_c   1.000
_cell.angle_alpha   90.00
_cell.angle_beta   90.00
_cell.angle_gamma   90.00
#
_symmetry.space_group_name_H-M   'P 1'
#
loop_
_entity.id
_entity.type
_entity.pdbx_description
1 polymer ?
#
loop_
_entity_poly.entity_id
_entity_poly.type
_entity_poly.pdbx_seq_one_letter_code
_entity_poly.pdbx_strand_id
1 'polypeptide(L)'
;MFEGSITMDSSLKSSACDKKTRRLFQSLPKTDFKFNYTNSSTYTGPIVDGWPPNISRVLEDYVPRKSDFFTILPREIDPIATELLILVKMQVDGYEKRENIRGSWGKHLTKLSPHSRTVFILGNNKDWTNSKELQNEINIHGDILQGSFVDSYYNLTLKTVSAFKFVVETIKWIHRPKIIITIDDDVFLNMPLLLKELNDLNYQCNGPYLLGGLQNGVLPRRNPKSAKKSSKWGVPSYIFADKIYPPYIEGMMSIMSFETVQCLFEESYNLPVFHLEDVFMTGFSAKRCGIEPRQQKGLLTWNIPLQSFDVNYHVAFHIIEYSKEMYNEIEKN
;
A
#
# COMPACT_ATOMS: atom_id res chain seq x y z
N MET A 1 -0.56 28.84 -9.12
CA MET A 1 -0.23 29.65 -7.92
C MET A 1 -0.86 29.04 -6.66
N PHE A 2 -0.24 28.02 -6.05
CA PHE A 2 -0.71 27.37 -4.80
C PHE A 2 0.11 27.88 -3.60
N GLU A 3 -0.12 29.11 -3.14
CA GLU A 3 0.62 29.71 -2.01
C GLU A 3 -0.04 29.50 -0.63
N GLY A 4 -1.13 28.74 -0.54
CA GLY A 4 -1.75 28.36 0.73
C GLY A 4 -1.35 26.96 1.16
N SER A 5 -0.97 26.77 2.44
CA SER A 5 -0.94 25.44 3.05
C SER A 5 -2.34 24.82 2.98
N ILE A 6 -2.48 23.65 2.37
CA ILE A 6 -3.74 22.89 2.42
C ILE A 6 -3.68 22.12 3.72
N THR A 7 -4.07 22.78 4.81
CA THR A 7 -4.25 22.09 6.09
C THR A 7 -5.49 21.22 5.97
N MET A 8 -5.35 19.94 6.32
CA MET A 8 -6.50 19.11 6.65
C MET A 8 -7.19 19.80 7.84
N ASP A 9 -8.51 19.99 7.76
CA ASP A 9 -9.24 20.86 8.69
C ASP A 9 -9.07 20.39 10.14
N SER A 10 -8.28 21.16 10.90
CA SER A 10 -7.99 20.89 12.31
C SER A 10 -9.19 21.13 13.24
N SER A 11 -10.31 21.64 12.72
CA SER A 11 -11.43 22.15 13.53
C SER A 11 -12.48 21.12 13.95
N LEU A 12 -12.35 19.84 13.57
CA LEU A 12 -13.15 18.75 14.15
C LEU A 12 -12.34 17.94 15.16
N LYS A 13 -12.39 18.37 16.43
CA LYS A 13 -11.86 17.70 17.64
C LYS A 13 -11.54 16.22 17.36
N SER A 14 -10.25 15.87 17.24
CA SER A 14 -9.76 14.54 16.84
C SER A 14 -10.54 13.38 17.48
N SER A 15 -10.93 13.54 18.75
CA SER A 15 -11.73 12.57 19.52
C SER A 15 -13.15 12.27 18.98
N ALA A 16 -13.86 13.22 18.37
CA ALA A 16 -15.21 13.01 17.86
C ALA A 16 -15.19 12.26 16.53
N CYS A 17 -14.25 12.64 15.67
CA CYS A 17 -13.96 11.98 14.40
C CYS A 17 -13.54 10.51 14.65
N ASP A 18 -12.59 10.27 15.55
CA ASP A 18 -12.14 8.92 15.92
C ASP A 18 -13.26 8.05 16.51
N LYS A 19 -14.15 8.64 17.33
CA LYS A 19 -15.32 7.93 17.86
C LYS A 19 -16.29 7.53 16.77
N LYS A 20 -16.50 8.40 15.77
CA LYS A 20 -17.41 8.14 14.65
C LYS A 20 -16.87 7.01 13.76
N THR A 21 -15.62 7.10 13.31
CA THR A 21 -15.00 6.09 12.43
C THR A 21 -14.91 4.73 13.13
N ARG A 22 -14.56 4.70 14.42
CA ARG A 22 -14.56 3.46 15.21
C ARG A 22 -15.95 2.83 15.32
N ARG A 23 -17.00 3.62 15.55
CA ARG A 23 -18.38 3.10 15.59
C ARG A 23 -18.81 2.53 14.24
N LEU A 24 -18.52 3.23 13.15
CA LEU A 24 -18.81 2.75 11.80
C LEU A 24 -18.07 1.44 11.49
N PHE A 25 -16.80 1.37 11.86
CA PHE A 25 -16.01 0.14 11.74
C PHE A 25 -16.60 -1.03 12.54
N GLN A 26 -16.98 -0.81 13.80
CA GLN A 26 -17.61 -1.83 14.64
C GLN A 26 -18.98 -2.30 14.12
N SER A 27 -19.67 -1.46 13.33
CA SER A 27 -20.94 -1.82 12.71
C SER A 27 -20.82 -2.57 11.38
N LEU A 28 -19.60 -2.70 10.81
CA LEU A 28 -19.44 -3.39 9.54
C LEU A 28 -19.83 -4.87 9.66
N PRO A 29 -20.61 -5.39 8.70
CA PRO A 29 -20.91 -6.82 8.66
C PRO A 29 -19.64 -7.57 8.26
N LYS A 30 -19.06 -8.33 9.19
CA LYS A 30 -18.00 -9.28 8.86
C LYS A 30 -18.57 -10.33 7.90
N THR A 31 -17.80 -10.68 6.87
CA THR A 31 -18.23 -11.70 5.91
C THR A 31 -17.61 -13.06 6.24
N ASP A 32 -18.33 -14.13 5.92
CA ASP A 32 -17.85 -15.50 6.07
C ASP A 32 -16.97 -15.97 4.88
N PHE A 33 -16.42 -15.02 4.10
CA PHE A 33 -15.67 -15.27 2.87
C PHE A 33 -14.72 -16.46 3.00
N LYS A 34 -14.96 -17.53 2.24
CA LYS A 34 -14.14 -18.74 2.28
C LYS A 34 -13.08 -18.68 1.18
N PHE A 35 -11.83 -18.83 1.59
CA PHE A 35 -10.71 -18.88 0.67
C PHE A 35 -10.50 -20.32 0.19
N ASN A 36 -10.76 -20.58 -1.10
CA ASN A 36 -10.70 -21.93 -1.67
C ASN A 36 -9.39 -22.16 -2.44
N TYR A 37 -8.81 -23.36 -2.29
CA TYR A 37 -7.66 -23.82 -3.08
C TYR A 37 -7.69 -25.36 -3.19
N THR A 38 -7.08 -25.90 -4.24
CA THR A 38 -7.00 -27.35 -4.45
C THR A 38 -5.94 -27.99 -3.56
N ASN A 39 -6.09 -29.30 -3.29
CA ASN A 39 -5.08 -30.07 -2.57
C ASN A 39 -3.71 -29.91 -3.23
N SER A 40 -2.75 -29.39 -2.45
CA SER A 40 -1.41 -29.06 -2.92
C SER A 40 -0.54 -30.29 -3.15
N SER A 41 -0.77 -31.38 -2.40
CA SER A 41 -0.03 -32.64 -2.51
C SER A 41 -0.27 -33.37 -3.83
N THR A 42 -1.42 -33.13 -4.48
CA THR A 42 -1.78 -33.76 -5.75
C THR A 42 -1.64 -32.82 -6.94
N TYR A 43 -1.22 -31.57 -6.72
CA TYR A 43 -1.16 -30.58 -7.78
C TYR A 43 0.01 -30.85 -8.73
N THR A 44 -0.31 -30.92 -10.03
CA THR A 44 0.65 -31.01 -11.12
C THR A 44 0.46 -29.82 -12.06
N GLY A 45 1.49 -29.00 -12.22
CA GLY A 45 1.43 -27.82 -13.07
C GLY A 45 2.44 -26.73 -12.66
N PRO A 46 2.28 -25.52 -13.21
CA PRO A 46 3.17 -24.40 -12.93
C PRO A 46 3.13 -23.97 -11.47
N ILE A 47 4.30 -23.61 -10.96
CA ILE A 47 4.52 -23.19 -9.58
C ILE A 47 4.79 -21.69 -9.53
N VAL A 48 4.23 -21.01 -8.52
CA VAL A 48 4.56 -19.61 -8.19
C VAL A 48 5.92 -19.57 -7.52
N ASP A 49 6.80 -18.69 -7.99
CA ASP A 49 8.14 -18.55 -7.44
C ASP A 49 8.09 -18.13 -5.97
N GLY A 50 8.90 -18.75 -5.12
CA GLY A 50 8.85 -18.59 -3.66
C GLY A 50 7.65 -19.25 -2.96
N TRP A 51 6.61 -19.69 -3.70
CA TRP A 51 5.38 -20.25 -3.13
C TRP A 51 5.00 -21.62 -3.71
N PRO A 52 5.84 -22.66 -3.56
CA PRO A 52 5.54 -24.01 -4.05
C PRO A 52 4.43 -24.71 -3.24
N PRO A 53 3.79 -25.77 -3.78
CA PRO A 53 2.67 -26.45 -3.12
C PRO A 53 2.95 -26.98 -1.70
N ASN A 54 4.21 -27.27 -1.37
CA ASN A 54 4.64 -27.83 -0.09
C ASN A 54 5.05 -26.79 0.96
N ILE A 55 4.98 -25.49 0.66
CA ILE A 55 5.32 -24.44 1.61
C ILE A 55 4.12 -24.05 2.47
N SER A 56 4.38 -23.69 3.73
CA SER A 56 3.37 -23.07 4.60
C SER A 56 2.88 -21.77 3.97
N ARG A 57 1.59 -21.47 4.12
CA ARG A 57 1.02 -20.16 3.76
C ARG A 57 0.45 -19.46 4.98
N VAL A 58 0.95 -19.79 6.17
CA VAL A 58 0.59 -19.11 7.42
C VAL A 58 1.42 -17.84 7.53
N LEU A 59 0.76 -16.69 7.60
CA LEU A 59 1.44 -15.38 7.57
C LEU A 59 2.36 -15.16 8.78
N GLU A 60 2.02 -15.70 9.95
CA GLU A 60 2.82 -15.61 11.19
C GLU A 60 4.24 -16.19 11.01
N ASP A 61 4.43 -17.17 10.12
CA ASP A 61 5.74 -17.77 9.84
C ASP A 61 6.69 -16.79 9.13
N TYR A 62 6.15 -15.74 8.48
CA TYR A 62 6.89 -14.80 7.65
C TYR A 62 6.91 -13.38 8.22
N VAL A 63 5.80 -12.94 8.83
CA VAL A 63 5.66 -11.64 9.49
C VAL A 63 5.12 -11.88 10.91
N PRO A 64 5.97 -12.34 11.84
CA PRO A 64 5.55 -12.67 13.20
C PRO A 64 4.99 -11.44 13.94
N ARG A 65 3.96 -11.67 14.77
CA ARG A 65 3.37 -10.62 15.62
C ARG A 65 4.23 -10.30 16.84
N LYS A 66 4.80 -11.33 17.47
CA LYS A 66 5.43 -11.26 18.81
C LYS A 66 6.96 -11.47 18.81
N SER A 67 7.67 -10.92 17.83
CA SER A 67 9.14 -10.97 17.78
C SER A 67 9.74 -9.71 17.16
N ASP A 68 11.06 -9.57 17.31
CA ASP A 68 11.85 -8.55 16.61
C ASP A 68 11.84 -8.83 15.11
N PHE A 69 10.86 -8.23 14.42
CA PHE A 69 10.64 -8.40 12.99
C PHE A 69 11.29 -7.28 12.16
N PHE A 70 11.25 -6.05 12.66
CA PHE A 70 11.84 -4.90 11.98
C PHE A 70 13.30 -4.75 12.36
N THR A 71 14.16 -4.61 11.35
CA THR A 71 15.58 -4.30 11.54
C THR A 71 15.84 -2.80 11.59
N ILE A 72 15.02 -2.01 10.89
CA ILE A 72 15.09 -0.55 10.84
C ILE A 72 13.68 0.02 11.01
N LEU A 73 13.57 1.05 11.85
CA LEU A 73 12.36 1.84 12.02
C LEU A 73 12.63 3.30 11.63
N PRO A 74 11.67 4.00 11.00
CA PRO A 74 11.81 5.41 10.67
C PRO A 74 11.80 6.28 11.95
N ARG A 75 12.46 7.44 11.90
CA ARG A 75 12.76 8.28 13.09
C ARG A 75 11.93 9.56 13.24
N GLU A 76 11.00 9.85 12.32
CA GLU A 76 10.28 11.15 12.32
C GLU A 76 8.75 11.03 12.24
N ILE A 77 8.19 9.92 12.72
CA ILE A 77 6.74 9.76 12.82
C ILE A 77 6.26 10.30 14.16
N ASP A 78 5.51 11.41 14.13
CA ASP A 78 4.90 12.00 15.33
C ASP A 78 3.55 11.29 15.63
N PRO A 79 3.43 10.55 16.74
CA PRO A 79 2.21 9.81 17.09
C PRO A 79 1.01 10.70 17.48
N ILE A 80 1.22 12.00 17.63
CA ILE A 80 0.21 13.01 17.96
C ILE A 80 -0.20 13.78 16.70
N ALA A 81 0.79 14.21 15.92
CA ALA A 81 0.57 15.19 14.85
C ALA A 81 0.49 14.59 13.44
N THR A 82 0.85 13.33 13.22
CA THR A 82 0.82 12.76 11.85
C THR A 82 -0.62 12.47 11.40
N GLU A 83 -1.10 13.18 10.39
CA GLU A 83 -2.47 13.05 9.86
C GLU A 83 -2.56 12.24 8.57
N LEU A 84 -1.50 12.28 7.75
CA LEU A 84 -1.38 11.56 6.49
C LEU A 84 -0.06 10.79 6.44
N LEU A 85 -0.14 9.49 6.18
CA LEU A 85 1.02 8.63 6.01
C LEU A 85 1.05 8.02 4.61
N ILE A 86 2.13 8.22 3.86
CA ILE A 86 2.35 7.59 2.56
C ILE A 86 3.42 6.49 2.72
N LEU A 87 3.02 5.25 2.47
CA LEU A 87 3.83 4.04 2.57
C LEU A 87 4.24 3.61 1.16
N VAL A 88 5.50 3.83 0.81
CA VAL A 88 6.03 3.56 -0.54
C VAL A 88 6.69 2.19 -0.57
N LYS A 89 6.14 1.27 -1.35
CA LYS A 89 6.74 -0.05 -1.59
C LYS A 89 7.97 0.12 -2.47
N MET A 90 9.16 -0.10 -1.92
CA MET A 90 10.42 0.23 -2.60
C MET A 90 11.38 -0.97 -2.59
N GLN A 91 12.17 -1.15 -3.65
CA GLN A 91 13.25 -2.15 -3.65
C GLN A 91 14.45 -1.65 -2.83
N VAL A 92 15.18 -2.57 -2.19
CA VAL A 92 16.31 -2.24 -1.30
C VAL A 92 17.37 -1.37 -2.02
N ASP A 93 17.69 -1.70 -3.27
CA ASP A 93 18.65 -1.00 -4.14
C ASP A 93 18.08 0.25 -4.84
N GLY A 94 16.81 0.59 -4.60
CA GLY A 94 16.13 1.74 -5.22
C GLY A 94 16.51 3.13 -4.68
N TYR A 95 17.77 3.39 -4.33
CA TYR A 95 18.22 4.67 -3.76
C TYR A 95 17.84 5.86 -4.65
N GLU A 96 18.13 5.80 -5.95
CA GLU A 96 17.83 6.89 -6.89
C GLU A 96 16.34 7.17 -7.00
N LYS A 97 15.49 6.12 -6.97
CA LYS A 97 14.04 6.27 -6.96
C LYS A 97 13.55 6.95 -5.68
N ARG A 98 14.06 6.54 -4.52
CA ARG A 98 13.75 7.20 -3.23
C ARG A 98 14.13 8.67 -3.27
N GLU A 99 15.31 8.99 -3.78
CA GLU A 99 15.77 10.38 -3.88
C GLU A 99 14.94 11.20 -4.89
N ASN A 100 14.50 10.59 -5.99
CA ASN A 100 13.57 11.22 -6.91
C ASN A 100 12.22 11.52 -6.26
N ILE A 101 11.68 10.60 -5.44
CA ILE A 101 10.45 10.84 -4.66
C ILE A 101 10.66 11.99 -3.67
N ARG A 102 11.74 11.94 -2.87
CA ARG A 102 12.08 13.00 -1.89
C ARG A 102 12.20 14.36 -2.56
N GLY A 103 12.83 14.42 -3.73
CA GLY A 103 13.05 15.64 -4.51
C GLY A 103 11.88 16.09 -5.40
N SER A 104 10.79 15.32 -5.48
CA SER A 104 9.59 15.64 -6.29
C SER A 104 8.35 15.70 -5.40
N TRP A 105 7.32 14.87 -5.62
CA TRP A 105 6.06 14.92 -4.89
C TRP A 105 6.24 14.82 -3.37
N GLY A 106 7.26 14.12 -2.88
CA GLY A 106 7.56 14.02 -1.45
C GLY A 106 7.88 15.39 -0.84
N LYS A 107 8.65 16.22 -1.54
CA LYS A 107 8.93 17.61 -1.13
C LYS A 107 7.67 18.46 -1.12
N HIS A 108 6.81 18.32 -2.13
CA HIS A 108 5.56 19.07 -2.21
C HIS A 108 4.57 18.66 -1.12
N LEU A 109 4.51 17.38 -0.77
CA LEU A 109 3.71 16.88 0.35
C LEU A 109 4.10 17.59 1.66
N THR A 110 5.40 17.60 2.00
CA THR A 110 5.89 18.24 3.24
C THR A 110 5.62 19.73 3.25
N LYS A 111 5.69 20.41 2.09
CA LYS A 111 5.39 21.84 1.96
C LYS A 111 3.90 22.15 2.13
N LEU A 112 3.02 21.35 1.51
CA LEU A 112 1.58 21.61 1.45
C LEU A 112 0.82 21.07 2.68
N SER A 113 1.32 20.00 3.27
CA SER A 113 0.74 19.31 4.43
C SER A 113 1.83 18.92 5.44
N PRO A 114 2.24 19.84 6.34
CA PRO A 114 3.35 19.63 7.28
C PRO A 114 3.20 18.44 8.25
N HIS A 115 1.95 18.01 8.45
CA HIS A 115 1.56 16.86 9.27
C HIS A 115 1.54 15.53 8.50
N SER A 116 2.09 15.52 7.29
CA SER A 116 2.23 14.31 6.48
C SER A 116 3.62 13.70 6.58
N ARG A 117 3.72 12.38 6.44
CA ARG A 117 4.99 11.65 6.40
C ARG A 117 5.03 10.64 5.27
N THR A 118 6.19 10.49 4.64
CA THR A 118 6.48 9.44 3.67
C THR A 118 7.42 8.42 4.32
N VAL A 119 7.13 7.12 4.15
CA VAL A 119 7.96 6.03 4.67
C VAL A 119 8.23 5.04 3.54
N PHE A 120 9.50 4.72 3.31
CA PHE A 120 9.93 3.72 2.33
C PHE A 120 10.00 2.34 2.97
N ILE A 121 9.25 1.39 2.41
CA ILE A 121 9.13 0.04 2.94
C ILE A 121 10.07 -0.90 2.17
N LEU A 122 11.07 -1.43 2.86
CA LEU A 122 12.09 -2.31 2.31
C LEU A 122 12.02 -3.71 2.91
N GLY A 123 12.40 -4.71 2.11
CA GLY A 123 12.76 -6.04 2.60
C GLY A 123 14.26 -6.20 2.74
N ASN A 124 14.71 -7.46 2.73
CA ASN A 124 16.10 -7.85 2.76
C ASN A 124 16.58 -8.36 1.41
N ASN A 125 17.79 -7.98 1.05
CA ASN A 125 18.52 -8.46 -0.11
C ASN A 125 19.96 -8.76 0.32
N LYS A 126 20.50 -9.92 -0.08
CA LYS A 126 21.82 -10.39 0.36
C LYS A 126 22.94 -9.41 0.03
N ASP A 127 22.82 -8.69 -1.09
CA ASP A 127 23.87 -7.82 -1.61
C ASP A 127 23.76 -6.40 -1.04
N TRP A 128 22.54 -5.96 -0.72
CA TRP A 128 22.27 -4.55 -0.38
C TRP A 128 21.93 -4.27 1.08
N THR A 129 21.36 -5.23 1.81
CA THR A 129 20.86 -4.99 3.18
C THR A 129 21.93 -4.48 4.15
N ASN A 130 23.18 -4.93 3.97
CA ASN A 130 24.31 -4.53 4.82
C ASN A 130 25.28 -3.58 4.08
N SER A 131 24.85 -2.98 2.96
CA SER A 131 25.70 -2.06 2.22
C SER A 131 25.92 -0.76 2.99
N LYS A 132 27.08 -0.14 2.80
CA LYS A 132 27.40 1.14 3.46
C LYS A 132 26.49 2.26 2.96
N GLU A 133 26.11 2.18 1.69
CA GLU A 133 25.23 3.11 1.00
C GLU A 133 23.86 3.16 1.66
N LEU A 134 23.24 1.99 1.91
CA LEU A 134 21.94 1.93 2.58
C LEU A 134 22.04 2.41 4.03
N GLN A 135 23.10 2.04 4.75
CA GLN A 135 23.29 2.50 6.13
C GLN A 135 23.47 4.03 6.22
N ASN A 136 24.22 4.61 5.28
CA ASN A 136 24.35 6.07 5.17
C ASN A 136 23.00 6.72 4.86
N GLU A 137 22.24 6.19 3.90
CA GLU A 137 20.90 6.69 3.58
C GLU A 137 19.97 6.64 4.80
N ILE A 138 19.92 5.50 5.49
CA ILE A 138 19.12 5.32 6.72
C ILE A 138 19.49 6.40 7.74
N ASN A 139 20.78 6.67 7.94
CA ASN A 139 21.26 7.66 8.90
C ASN A 139 20.88 9.10 8.51
N ILE A 140 20.97 9.43 7.21
CA ILE A 140 20.69 10.77 6.69
C ILE A 140 19.20 11.08 6.69
N HIS A 141 18.36 10.18 6.19
CA HIS A 141 16.95 10.49 5.91
C HIS A 141 15.97 10.00 6.98
N GLY A 142 16.28 8.89 7.68
CA GLY A 142 15.43 8.40 8.76
C GLY A 142 14.00 8.00 8.35
N ASP A 143 13.72 7.81 7.07
CA ASP A 143 12.39 7.55 6.49
C ASP A 143 12.20 6.11 6.00
N ILE A 144 13.12 5.20 6.37
CA ILE A 144 13.11 3.80 5.97
C ILE A 144 12.49 2.92 7.07
N LEU A 145 11.58 2.04 6.67
CA LEU A 145 11.13 0.88 7.43
C LEU A 145 11.65 -0.38 6.75
N GLN A 146 12.39 -1.22 7.48
CA GLN A 146 12.93 -2.46 6.93
C GLN A 146 12.45 -3.67 7.74
N GLY A 147 11.75 -4.59 7.07
CA GLY A 147 11.26 -5.83 7.65
C GLY A 147 12.16 -7.04 7.32
N SER A 148 12.11 -8.05 8.18
CA SER A 148 12.93 -9.27 8.04
C SER A 148 12.36 -10.30 7.06
N PHE A 149 12.13 -9.90 5.81
CA PHE A 149 11.66 -10.78 4.73
C PHE A 149 12.48 -10.57 3.46
N VAL A 150 12.58 -11.58 2.59
CA VAL A 150 13.31 -11.43 1.31
C VAL A 150 12.54 -10.50 0.38
N ASP A 151 13.19 -9.45 -0.11
CA ASP A 151 12.60 -8.53 -1.06
C ASP A 151 12.50 -9.16 -2.45
N SER A 152 11.28 -9.37 -2.91
CA SER A 152 10.98 -9.88 -4.25
C SER A 152 9.55 -9.52 -4.64
N TYR A 153 9.25 -9.53 -5.94
CA TYR A 153 7.90 -9.28 -6.45
C TYR A 153 6.85 -10.21 -5.81
N TYR A 154 7.18 -11.50 -5.67
CA TYR A 154 6.26 -12.49 -5.09
C TYR A 154 6.10 -12.38 -3.56
N ASN A 155 6.90 -11.52 -2.91
CA ASN A 155 6.81 -11.19 -1.49
C ASN A 155 6.27 -9.77 -1.24
N LEU A 156 5.70 -9.10 -2.24
CA LEU A 156 5.04 -7.80 -2.04
C LEU A 156 3.96 -7.88 -0.96
N THR A 157 3.25 -9.01 -0.84
CA THR A 157 2.30 -9.25 0.25
C THR A 157 2.95 -9.12 1.63
N LEU A 158 4.13 -9.72 1.82
CA LEU A 158 4.87 -9.59 3.08
C LEU A 158 5.29 -8.14 3.32
N LYS A 159 5.67 -7.41 2.26
CA LYS A 159 6.01 -5.98 2.32
C LYS A 159 4.83 -5.12 2.77
N THR A 160 3.63 -5.30 2.19
CA THR A 160 2.45 -4.53 2.61
C THR A 160 1.99 -4.90 4.02
N VAL A 161 1.97 -6.19 4.37
CA VAL A 161 1.66 -6.63 5.74
C VAL A 161 2.66 -6.00 6.73
N SER A 162 3.95 -5.94 6.38
CA SER A 162 4.97 -5.28 7.20
C SER A 162 4.68 -3.80 7.40
N ALA A 163 4.30 -3.10 6.33
CA ALA A 163 3.92 -1.69 6.41
C ALA A 163 2.70 -1.50 7.33
N PHE A 164 1.69 -2.38 7.23
CA PHE A 164 0.51 -2.31 8.08
C PHE A 164 0.80 -2.69 9.54
N LYS A 165 1.66 -3.69 9.77
CA LYS A 165 2.15 -4.05 11.11
C LYS A 165 2.79 -2.85 11.79
N PHE A 166 3.64 -2.13 11.06
CA PHE A 166 4.30 -0.92 11.57
C PHE A 166 3.27 0.14 12.01
N VAL A 167 2.27 0.39 11.17
CA VAL A 167 1.21 1.36 11.49
C VAL A 167 0.34 0.91 12.66
N VAL A 168 -0.04 -0.36 12.73
CA VAL A 168 -1.08 -0.85 13.64
C VAL A 168 -0.53 -1.32 14.98
N GLU A 169 0.62 -2.01 14.98
CA GLU A 169 1.18 -2.65 16.17
C GLU A 169 2.45 -1.97 16.69
N THR A 170 3.22 -1.29 15.85
CA THR A 170 4.50 -0.69 16.27
C THR A 170 4.36 0.73 16.79
N ILE A 171 3.58 1.58 16.11
CA ILE A 171 3.38 2.96 16.56
C ILE A 171 2.28 3.04 17.62
N LYS A 172 2.60 3.64 18.77
CA LYS A 172 1.63 3.94 19.82
C LYS A 172 0.95 5.28 19.56
N TRP A 173 0.01 5.28 18.62
CA TRP A 173 -0.74 6.48 18.24
C TRP A 173 -1.50 7.08 19.42
N ILE A 174 -1.31 8.38 19.65
CA ILE A 174 -2.16 9.20 20.51
C ILE A 174 -3.34 9.71 19.68
N HIS A 175 -3.06 10.17 18.46
CA HIS A 175 -4.05 10.44 17.43
C HIS A 175 -3.70 9.62 16.19
N ARG A 176 -4.69 8.88 15.67
CA ARG A 176 -4.48 7.99 14.52
C ARG A 176 -4.41 8.84 13.25
N PRO A 177 -3.52 8.50 12.30
CA PRO A 177 -3.53 9.15 10.99
C PRO A 177 -4.89 8.92 10.35
N LYS A 178 -5.44 9.97 9.77
CA LYS A 178 -6.77 9.93 9.14
C LYS A 178 -6.69 9.23 7.80
N ILE A 179 -5.61 9.48 7.06
CA ILE A 179 -5.40 8.94 5.72
C ILE A 179 -4.07 8.20 5.68
N ILE A 180 -4.11 6.96 5.20
CA ILE A 180 -2.93 6.16 4.91
C ILE A 180 -2.99 5.80 3.43
N ILE A 181 -1.91 6.09 2.72
CA ILE A 181 -1.77 5.78 1.31
C ILE A 181 -0.69 4.72 1.16
N THR A 182 -0.96 3.63 0.45
CA THR A 182 0.10 2.76 -0.07
C THR A 182 0.29 3.05 -1.55
N ILE A 183 1.54 3.02 -2.01
CA ILE A 183 1.89 3.36 -3.39
C ILE A 183 3.13 2.58 -3.85
N ASP A 184 3.18 2.26 -5.14
CA ASP A 184 4.37 1.68 -5.79
C ASP A 184 5.46 2.75 -6.05
N ASP A 185 6.69 2.30 -6.33
CA ASP A 185 7.86 3.18 -6.51
C ASP A 185 7.94 3.88 -7.87
N ASP A 186 7.02 3.58 -8.80
CA ASP A 186 6.98 4.06 -10.17
C ASP A 186 5.79 4.98 -10.46
N VAL A 187 5.23 5.58 -9.41
CA VAL A 187 4.03 6.41 -9.48
C VAL A 187 4.35 7.88 -9.21
N PHE A 188 3.92 8.74 -10.13
CA PHE A 188 3.84 10.17 -9.92
C PHE A 188 2.55 10.51 -9.16
N LEU A 189 2.63 11.46 -8.23
CA LEU A 189 1.46 12.01 -7.55
C LEU A 189 1.35 13.52 -7.77
N ASN A 190 0.16 13.99 -8.13
CA ASN A 190 -0.19 15.40 -8.17
C ASN A 190 -0.65 15.86 -6.78
N MET A 191 0.30 16.19 -5.89
CA MET A 191 0.01 16.53 -4.49
C MET A 191 -1.04 17.64 -4.29
N PRO A 192 -0.99 18.80 -4.99
CA PRO A 192 -2.01 19.83 -4.83
C PRO A 192 -3.43 19.32 -5.11
N LEU A 193 -3.60 18.56 -6.19
CA LEU A 193 -4.90 18.02 -6.56
C LEU A 193 -5.35 16.92 -5.59
N LEU A 194 -4.44 16.01 -5.22
CA LEU A 194 -4.71 14.94 -4.25
C LEU A 194 -5.20 15.51 -2.91
N LEU A 195 -4.48 16.47 -2.34
CA LEU A 195 -4.83 17.06 -1.04
C LEU A 195 -6.17 17.81 -1.11
N LYS A 196 -6.44 18.50 -2.22
CA LYS A 196 -7.74 19.13 -2.46
C LYS A 196 -8.87 18.10 -2.47
N GLU A 197 -8.72 17.01 -3.24
CA GLU A 197 -9.75 15.97 -3.31
C GLU A 197 -9.99 15.27 -1.96
N LEU A 198 -8.92 15.01 -1.20
CA LEU A 198 -9.01 14.39 0.13
C LEU A 198 -9.79 15.27 1.11
N ASN A 199 -9.64 16.60 1.00
CA ASN A 199 -10.37 17.57 1.81
C ASN A 199 -11.83 17.72 1.36
N ASP A 200 -12.08 17.89 0.05
CA ASP A 200 -13.43 18.11 -0.50
C ASP A 200 -14.37 16.92 -0.21
N LEU A 201 -13.84 15.70 -0.19
CA LEU A 201 -14.60 14.49 0.10
C LEU A 201 -14.72 14.18 1.60
N ASN A 202 -14.11 15.02 2.45
CA ASN A 202 -14.07 14.89 3.91
C ASN A 202 -13.75 13.44 4.33
N TYR A 203 -12.78 12.81 3.67
CA TYR A 203 -12.44 11.42 3.96
C TYR A 203 -11.97 11.25 5.40
N GLN A 204 -11.34 12.28 5.96
CA GLN A 204 -10.78 12.29 7.30
C GLN A 204 -11.73 11.80 8.41
N CYS A 205 -13.05 12.03 8.27
CA CYS A 205 -14.06 11.63 9.27
C CYS A 205 -15.18 10.73 8.72
N ASN A 206 -14.93 10.05 7.59
CA ASN A 206 -15.90 9.17 6.92
C ASN A 206 -15.35 7.74 6.69
N GLY A 207 -14.36 7.32 7.46
CA GLY A 207 -13.91 5.93 7.55
C GLY A 207 -14.99 4.98 8.10
N PRO A 208 -14.90 3.67 7.81
CA PRO A 208 -13.84 3.02 7.04
C PRO A 208 -13.99 3.22 5.52
N TYR A 209 -12.88 3.47 4.82
CA TYR A 209 -12.85 3.53 3.36
C TYR A 209 -11.60 2.87 2.77
N LEU A 210 -11.73 2.41 1.53
CA LEU A 210 -10.69 1.84 0.70
C LEU A 210 -10.92 2.33 -0.74
N LEU A 211 -10.01 3.14 -1.25
CA LEU A 211 -10.16 3.84 -2.53
C LEU A 211 -8.95 3.59 -3.42
N GLY A 212 -9.14 3.54 -4.72
CA GLY A 212 -8.06 3.50 -5.70
C GLY A 212 -8.55 3.06 -7.08
N GLY A 213 -7.69 2.42 -7.87
CA GLY A 213 -8.08 1.83 -9.15
C GLY A 213 -8.94 0.58 -8.94
N LEU A 214 -10.27 0.72 -9.04
CA LEU A 214 -11.19 -0.37 -8.74
C LEU A 214 -11.20 -1.42 -9.84
N GLN A 215 -10.93 -2.67 -9.47
CA GLN A 215 -10.99 -3.83 -10.34
C GLN A 215 -12.17 -4.72 -9.97
N ASN A 216 -13.03 -5.01 -10.93
CA ASN A 216 -14.25 -5.80 -10.75
C ASN A 216 -14.32 -6.96 -11.73
N GLY A 217 -14.75 -8.13 -11.25
CA GLY A 217 -14.99 -9.29 -12.11
C GLY A 217 -13.73 -9.85 -12.76
N VAL A 218 -12.55 -9.61 -12.17
CA VAL A 218 -11.26 -10.10 -12.70
C VAL A 218 -11.11 -11.60 -12.43
N LEU A 219 -10.67 -12.34 -13.46
CA LEU A 219 -10.42 -13.78 -13.39
C LEU A 219 -8.94 -14.03 -13.06
N PRO A 220 -8.62 -15.02 -12.19
CA PRO A 220 -7.24 -15.45 -11.98
C PRO A 220 -6.62 -15.96 -13.29
N ARG A 221 -5.45 -15.46 -13.65
CA ARG A 221 -4.72 -15.92 -14.84
C ARG A 221 -4.26 -17.36 -14.64
N ARG A 222 -4.84 -18.31 -15.37
CA ARG A 222 -4.44 -19.72 -15.34
C ARG A 222 -3.38 -20.00 -16.41
N ASN A 223 -2.20 -20.47 -16.01
CA ASN A 223 -1.15 -20.86 -16.95
C ASN A 223 -1.38 -22.30 -17.49
N PRO A 224 -0.84 -22.64 -18.67
CA PRO A 224 -0.88 -24.01 -19.18
C PRO A 224 -0.23 -25.00 -18.20
N LYS A 225 -0.83 -26.18 -18.01
CA LYS A 225 -0.28 -27.22 -17.12
C LYS A 225 1.11 -27.70 -17.54
N SER A 226 1.45 -27.57 -18.82
CA SER A 226 2.77 -27.91 -19.36
C SER A 226 3.87 -26.91 -18.96
N ALA A 227 3.51 -25.73 -18.47
CA ALA A 227 4.49 -24.75 -17.99
C ALA A 227 5.08 -25.21 -16.65
N LYS A 228 6.41 -25.09 -16.51
CA LYS A 228 7.10 -25.37 -15.24
C LYS A 228 6.90 -24.26 -14.21
N LYS A 229 6.90 -23.00 -14.66
CA LYS A 229 6.75 -21.81 -13.81
C LYS A 229 5.46 -21.07 -14.15
N SER A 230 4.84 -20.51 -13.11
CA SER A 230 3.74 -19.56 -13.26
C SER A 230 4.24 -18.26 -13.90
N SER A 231 3.38 -17.58 -14.67
CA SER A 231 3.69 -16.22 -15.13
C SER A 231 3.69 -15.23 -13.96
N LYS A 232 4.20 -14.01 -14.15
CA LYS A 232 4.21 -12.92 -13.14
C LYS A 232 2.88 -12.78 -12.38
N TRP A 233 1.76 -12.83 -13.09
CA TRP A 233 0.40 -12.72 -12.52
C TRP A 233 -0.38 -14.04 -12.51
N GLY A 234 0.32 -15.15 -12.70
CA GLY A 234 -0.28 -16.47 -12.86
C GLY A 234 -0.67 -17.07 -11.51
N VAL A 235 -1.90 -17.58 -11.43
CA VAL A 235 -2.47 -18.12 -10.20
C VAL A 235 -2.87 -19.57 -10.42
N PRO A 236 -2.03 -20.53 -9.99
CA PRO A 236 -2.37 -21.94 -9.90
C PRO A 236 -3.55 -22.24 -8.97
N SER A 237 -4.21 -23.38 -9.18
CA SER A 237 -5.38 -23.77 -8.37
C SER A 237 -5.02 -24.14 -6.92
N TYR A 238 -3.78 -24.57 -6.65
CA TYR A 238 -3.29 -24.83 -5.29
C TYR A 238 -3.07 -23.54 -4.49
N ILE A 239 -2.97 -22.39 -5.17
CA ILE A 239 -2.90 -21.08 -4.55
C ILE A 239 -4.32 -20.54 -4.31
N PHE A 240 -5.17 -20.56 -5.34
CA PHE A 240 -6.57 -20.10 -5.28
C PHE A 240 -7.41 -20.78 -6.37
N ALA A 241 -8.54 -21.39 -6.01
CA ALA A 241 -9.32 -22.24 -6.92
C ALA A 241 -10.54 -21.56 -7.55
N ASP A 242 -11.03 -20.46 -6.97
CA ASP A 242 -12.25 -19.83 -7.50
C ASP A 242 -12.02 -19.14 -8.85
N LYS A 243 -13.11 -18.84 -9.53
CA LYS A 243 -13.09 -18.30 -10.90
C LYS A 243 -12.87 -16.80 -10.97
N ILE A 244 -13.23 -16.08 -9.92
CA ILE A 244 -13.30 -14.61 -9.90
C ILE A 244 -12.75 -14.13 -8.56
N TYR A 245 -11.95 -13.08 -8.57
CA TYR A 245 -11.54 -12.40 -7.34
C TYR A 245 -12.69 -11.53 -6.81
N PRO A 246 -12.81 -11.34 -5.47
CA PRO A 246 -13.57 -10.21 -4.96
C PRO A 246 -13.09 -8.90 -5.60
N PRO A 247 -13.95 -7.86 -5.67
CA PRO A 247 -13.51 -6.51 -6.00
C PRO A 247 -12.28 -6.13 -5.19
N TYR A 248 -11.31 -5.46 -5.83
CA TYR A 248 -10.07 -5.04 -5.18
C TYR A 248 -9.57 -3.72 -5.78
N ILE A 249 -8.60 -3.09 -5.12
CA ILE A 249 -7.90 -1.91 -5.61
C ILE A 249 -6.58 -2.34 -6.23
N GLU A 250 -6.33 -1.94 -7.47
CA GLU A 250 -5.08 -2.18 -8.19
C GLU A 250 -3.85 -1.59 -7.47
N GLY A 251 -2.73 -2.30 -7.54
CA GLY A 251 -1.53 -2.06 -6.74
C GLY A 251 -0.85 -0.69 -6.83
N MET A 252 -1.17 0.12 -7.87
CA MET A 252 -0.59 1.45 -8.11
C MET A 252 -0.67 2.33 -6.87
N MET A 253 -1.89 2.54 -6.35
CA MET A 253 -2.13 3.35 -5.17
C MET A 253 -3.45 2.95 -4.51
N SER A 254 -3.42 2.83 -3.19
CA SER A 254 -4.65 2.72 -2.38
C SER A 254 -4.69 3.77 -1.28
N ILE A 255 -5.86 4.38 -1.08
CA ILE A 255 -6.13 5.39 -0.06
C ILE A 255 -7.08 4.78 0.97
N MET A 256 -6.66 4.77 2.23
CA MET A 256 -7.33 4.03 3.31
C MET A 256 -7.45 4.88 4.57
N SER A 257 -8.49 4.63 5.36
CA SER A 257 -8.54 5.06 6.76
C SER A 257 -7.73 4.13 7.65
N PHE A 258 -7.36 4.58 8.85
CA PHE A 258 -6.70 3.74 9.85
C PHE A 258 -7.47 2.45 10.15
N GLU A 259 -8.80 2.52 10.31
CA GLU A 259 -9.64 1.35 10.60
C GLU A 259 -9.61 0.31 9.48
N THR A 260 -9.49 0.76 8.23
CA THR A 260 -9.31 -0.13 7.08
C THR A 260 -7.98 -0.84 7.20
N VAL A 261 -6.88 -0.11 7.35
CA VAL A 261 -5.53 -0.70 7.48
C VAL A 261 -5.47 -1.68 8.66
N GLN A 262 -6.06 -1.32 9.80
CA GLN A 262 -6.17 -2.18 10.96
C GLN A 262 -6.90 -3.49 10.63
N CYS A 263 -8.06 -3.42 9.98
CA CYS A 263 -8.82 -4.62 9.64
C CYS A 263 -8.14 -5.48 8.59
N LEU A 264 -7.61 -4.89 7.52
CA LEU A 264 -6.90 -5.62 6.48
C LEU A 264 -5.69 -6.36 7.07
N PHE A 265 -4.95 -5.69 7.95
CA PHE A 265 -3.86 -6.31 8.70
C PHE A 265 -4.35 -7.47 9.55
N GLU A 266 -5.38 -7.27 10.38
CA GLU A 266 -5.90 -8.32 11.26
C GLU A 266 -6.41 -9.55 10.49
N GLU A 267 -7.20 -9.35 9.44
CA GLU A 267 -7.78 -10.43 8.65
C GLU A 267 -6.77 -11.10 7.71
N SER A 268 -5.66 -10.44 7.36
CA SER A 268 -4.58 -11.06 6.57
C SER A 268 -3.95 -12.28 7.28
N TYR A 269 -3.94 -12.29 8.62
CA TYR A 269 -3.46 -13.44 9.42
C TYR A 269 -4.46 -14.61 9.46
N ASN A 270 -5.71 -14.37 9.08
CA ASN A 270 -6.77 -15.39 9.03
C ASN A 270 -6.95 -15.96 7.61
N LEU A 271 -6.06 -15.60 6.68
CA LEU A 271 -6.07 -16.04 5.30
C LEU A 271 -4.72 -16.69 4.95
N PRO A 272 -4.72 -17.72 4.08
CA PRO A 272 -3.47 -18.24 3.57
C PRO A 272 -2.81 -17.19 2.67
N VAL A 273 -1.51 -16.95 2.86
CA VAL A 273 -0.75 -15.97 2.07
C VAL A 273 -0.98 -16.18 0.58
N PHE A 274 -1.17 -15.06 -0.12
CA PHE A 274 -1.36 -15.00 -1.57
C PHE A 274 -0.39 -13.97 -2.14
N HIS A 275 0.29 -14.31 -3.24
CA HIS A 275 1.45 -13.57 -3.74
C HIS A 275 1.10 -12.28 -4.50
N LEU A 276 -0.13 -12.13 -5.02
CA LEU A 276 -0.58 -10.85 -5.60
C LEU A 276 -1.13 -10.00 -4.46
N GLU A 277 -0.31 -9.06 -4.04
CA GLU A 277 -0.51 -8.23 -2.85
C GLU A 277 -1.81 -7.44 -2.86
N ASP A 278 -2.12 -6.80 -3.98
CA ASP A 278 -3.30 -5.97 -4.17
C ASP A 278 -4.59 -6.78 -4.02
N VAL A 279 -4.67 -7.94 -4.68
CA VAL A 279 -5.79 -8.88 -4.56
C VAL A 279 -5.91 -9.42 -3.12
N PHE A 280 -4.78 -9.72 -2.47
CA PHE A 280 -4.78 -10.28 -1.11
C PHE A 280 -5.25 -9.27 -0.06
N MET A 281 -4.65 -8.08 -0.06
CA MET A 281 -4.91 -7.05 0.95
C MET A 281 -6.22 -6.33 0.67
N THR A 282 -6.42 -5.84 -0.55
CA THR A 282 -7.57 -4.98 -0.87
C THR A 282 -8.77 -5.73 -1.45
N GLY A 283 -8.60 -7.02 -1.76
CA GLY A 283 -9.68 -7.92 -2.19
C GLY A 283 -10.11 -8.89 -1.09
N PHE A 284 -9.28 -9.90 -0.80
CA PHE A 284 -9.63 -10.97 0.15
C PHE A 284 -9.79 -10.46 1.58
N SER A 285 -8.82 -9.70 2.08
CA SER A 285 -8.87 -9.16 3.45
C SER A 285 -9.97 -8.09 3.57
N ALA A 286 -10.14 -7.23 2.56
CA ALA A 286 -11.24 -6.25 2.52
C ALA A 286 -12.62 -6.94 2.54
N LYS A 287 -12.76 -8.04 1.77
CA LYS A 287 -13.98 -8.84 1.77
C LYS A 287 -14.27 -9.39 3.16
N ARG A 288 -13.29 -9.99 3.86
CA ARG A 288 -13.45 -10.46 5.27
C ARG A 288 -13.92 -9.34 6.20
N CYS A 289 -13.36 -8.15 6.03
CA CYS A 289 -13.71 -6.94 6.77
C CYS A 289 -15.11 -6.38 6.47
N GLY A 290 -15.75 -6.81 5.38
CA GLY A 290 -16.98 -6.16 4.90
C GLY A 290 -16.74 -4.76 4.35
N ILE A 291 -15.50 -4.43 3.99
CA ILE A 291 -15.12 -3.14 3.41
C ILE A 291 -15.20 -3.26 1.90
N GLU A 292 -15.98 -2.38 1.27
CA GLU A 292 -16.12 -2.32 -0.18
C GLU A 292 -15.06 -1.40 -0.79
N PRO A 293 -14.21 -1.91 -1.70
CA PRO A 293 -13.31 -1.08 -2.48
C PRO A 293 -14.09 -0.14 -3.40
N ARG A 294 -13.63 1.11 -3.55
CA ARG A 294 -14.27 2.11 -4.40
C ARG A 294 -13.27 2.78 -5.35
N GLN A 295 -13.77 3.20 -6.51
CA GLN A 295 -12.98 3.93 -7.48
C GLN A 295 -12.62 5.31 -6.93
N GLN A 296 -11.33 5.66 -6.97
CA GLN A 296 -10.85 7.04 -6.79
C GLN A 296 -10.84 7.75 -8.16
N LYS A 297 -11.37 8.96 -8.20
CA LYS A 297 -11.34 9.79 -9.43
C LYS A 297 -9.91 10.25 -9.71
N GLY A 298 -9.62 10.54 -10.98
CA GLY A 298 -8.32 11.05 -11.38
C GLY A 298 -7.17 10.02 -11.37
N LEU A 299 -7.43 8.74 -11.08
CA LEU A 299 -6.40 7.71 -11.19
C LEU A 299 -6.28 7.16 -12.61
N LEU A 300 -5.08 7.26 -13.16
CA LEU A 300 -4.73 6.69 -14.46
C LEU A 300 -3.93 5.41 -14.24
N THR A 301 -4.63 4.28 -14.19
CA THR A 301 -4.01 2.98 -13.93
C THR A 301 -3.44 2.30 -15.18
N TRP A 302 -3.74 2.82 -16.38
CA TRP A 302 -3.23 2.28 -17.64
C TRP A 302 -2.04 3.11 -18.14
N ASN A 303 -1.07 2.44 -18.78
CA ASN A 303 0.01 3.10 -19.50
C ASN A 303 -0.56 3.90 -20.68
N ILE A 304 -0.88 5.18 -20.43
CA ILE A 304 -1.30 6.13 -21.46
C ILE A 304 -0.11 6.99 -21.89
N PRO A 305 -0.10 7.55 -23.11
CA PRO A 305 0.91 8.52 -23.51
C PRO A 305 0.93 9.72 -22.55
N LEU A 306 2.11 10.25 -22.22
CA LEU A 306 2.29 11.38 -21.30
C LEU A 306 1.39 12.58 -21.65
N GLN A 307 1.15 12.82 -22.94
CA GLN A 307 0.30 13.90 -23.44
C GLN A 307 -1.18 13.77 -23.03
N SER A 308 -1.60 12.59 -22.55
CA SER A 308 -2.95 12.35 -22.05
C SER A 308 -3.12 12.74 -20.59
N PHE A 309 -2.04 13.10 -19.89
CA PHE A 309 -2.08 13.54 -18.51
C PHE A 309 -2.56 15.00 -18.41
N ASP A 310 -3.83 15.18 -18.05
CA ASP A 310 -4.36 16.47 -17.58
C ASP A 310 -4.03 16.73 -16.10
N VAL A 311 -3.16 17.72 -15.85
CA VAL A 311 -2.75 18.17 -14.50
C VAL A 311 -3.92 18.69 -13.63
N ASN A 312 -5.07 19.02 -14.22
CA ASN A 312 -6.23 19.51 -13.49
C ASN A 312 -7.18 18.39 -13.04
N TYR A 313 -7.01 17.18 -13.58
CA TYR A 313 -7.92 16.06 -13.34
C TYR A 313 -7.20 14.82 -12.82
N HIS A 314 -5.95 14.57 -13.21
CA HIS A 314 -5.23 13.37 -12.85
C HIS A 314 -4.39 13.53 -11.58
N VAL A 315 -4.62 12.62 -10.65
CA VAL A 315 -4.07 12.59 -9.30
C VAL A 315 -2.82 11.72 -9.22
N ALA A 316 -2.80 10.62 -9.97
CA ALA A 316 -1.68 9.70 -10.01
C ALA A 316 -1.53 9.06 -11.39
N PHE A 317 -0.29 8.70 -11.74
CA PHE A 317 0.05 8.07 -13.01
C PHE A 317 1.33 7.23 -12.90
N HIS A 318 1.41 6.09 -13.59
CA HIS A 318 2.61 5.25 -13.68
C HIS A 318 3.67 5.89 -14.60
N ILE A 319 4.50 6.78 -14.06
CA ILE A 319 5.80 7.22 -14.61
C ILE A 319 6.42 8.16 -13.57
N ILE A 320 7.60 7.79 -13.04
CA ILE A 320 8.33 8.64 -12.10
C ILE A 320 9.44 9.46 -12.75
N GLU A 321 9.97 9.02 -13.90
CA GLU A 321 11.17 9.57 -14.54
C GLU A 321 11.07 11.07 -14.85
N TYR A 322 9.86 11.58 -15.11
CA TYR A 322 9.59 12.99 -15.40
C TYR A 322 8.95 13.77 -14.23
N SER A 323 8.96 13.21 -13.02
CA SER A 323 8.23 13.79 -11.89
C SER A 323 8.69 15.20 -11.55
N LYS A 324 10.01 15.46 -11.59
CA LYS A 324 10.57 16.79 -11.28
C LYS A 324 10.18 17.80 -12.34
N GLU A 325 10.25 17.44 -13.61
CA GLU A 325 9.84 18.26 -14.75
C GLU A 325 8.33 18.58 -14.69
N MET A 326 7.49 17.58 -14.40
CA MET A 326 6.05 17.76 -14.24
C MET A 326 5.73 18.71 -13.08
N TYR A 327 6.47 18.64 -11.96
CA TYR A 327 6.28 19.60 -10.87
C TYR A 327 6.72 21.02 -11.22
N ASN A 328 7.77 21.18 -12.03
CA ASN A 328 8.14 22.50 -12.55
C ASN A 328 7.02 23.09 -13.44
N GLU A 329 6.22 22.26 -14.12
CA GLU A 329 5.05 22.72 -14.87
C GLU A 329 3.86 23.03 -13.96
N ILE A 330 3.60 22.21 -12.94
CA ILE A 330 2.54 22.45 -11.94
C ILE A 330 2.81 23.75 -11.17
N GLU A 331 4.06 24.05 -10.81
CA GLU A 331 4.41 25.29 -10.10
C GLU A 331 4.29 26.55 -10.97
N LYS A 332 4.40 26.42 -12.31
CA LYS A 332 4.24 27.55 -13.25
C LYS A 332 2.79 27.97 -13.44
N ASN A 333 1.83 27.07 -13.21
CA ASN A 333 0.39 27.28 -13.36
C ASN A 333 -0.29 27.58 -12.01
#